data_AF-A0A7K2KJC1-F1
#
_entry.id   AF-A0A7K2KJC1-F1
#
_cell.length_a   1.000
_cell.length_b   1.000
_cell.length_c   1.000
_cell.angle_alpha   90.00
_cell.angle_beta   90.00
_cell.angle_gamma   90.00
#
_symmetry.space_group_name_H-M   'P 1'
#
loop_
_entity.id
_entity.type
_entity.pdbx_description
1 polymer ?
#
loop_
_entity_poly.entity_id
_entity_poly.type
_entity_poly.pdbx_seq_one_letter_code
_entity_poly.pdbx_strand_id
1 'polypeptide(L)'
;KAAETTGSLDRRIGNREVLDLLDVADHPRRLIEACLDLAPLYPDRKLTAWAHMLGFRGHFSTKSRRYSTTLGTLRQIRADYRAAQERVDADPDTVLVLASWQYAGHGHTPGEAALAATISRGIQLNRQTAREALRDQLAPEAPEGAAA
;
A
#
# COMPACT_ATOMS: atom_id res chain seq x y z
N LYS A 1 4.96 5.06 3.29
CA LYS A 1 3.52 5.32 3.49
C LYS A 1 2.81 4.76 2.26
N ALA A 2 2.40 3.49 2.32
CA ALA A 2 1.69 2.85 1.22
C ALA A 2 0.20 3.24 1.28
N ALA A 3 -0.37 3.55 0.13
CA ALA A 3 -1.79 3.82 -0.09
C ALA A 3 -2.47 2.54 -0.56
N GLU A 4 -2.31 1.45 0.20
CA GLU A 4 -2.88 0.18 -0.19
C GLU A 4 -4.26 0.04 0.44
N THR A 5 -5.24 0.00 -0.47
CA THR A 5 -6.60 -0.53 -0.31
C THR A 5 -7.57 0.28 0.56
N THR A 6 -7.96 1.46 0.07
CA THR A 6 -9.31 2.02 0.37
C THR A 6 -10.43 1.25 -0.35
N GLY A 7 -10.10 0.23 -1.16
CA GLY A 7 -11.08 -0.56 -1.92
C GLY A 7 -11.79 0.22 -3.04
N SER A 8 -11.49 1.50 -3.24
CA SER A 8 -12.26 2.35 -4.16
C SER A 8 -11.40 2.92 -5.28
N LEU A 9 -11.73 2.48 -6.49
CA LEU A 9 -11.72 3.27 -7.73
C LEU A 9 -10.34 3.76 -8.23
N ASP A 10 -9.69 2.91 -9.03
CA ASP A 10 -8.46 3.25 -9.77
C ASP A 10 -8.71 4.20 -10.97
N ARG A 11 -9.98 4.53 -11.24
CA ARG A 11 -10.38 5.37 -12.39
C ARG A 11 -11.20 6.57 -11.95
N ARG A 12 -11.09 7.64 -12.73
CA ARG A 12 -11.87 8.87 -12.54
C ARG A 12 -13.36 8.58 -12.57
N ILE A 13 -14.08 9.21 -11.65
CA ILE A 13 -15.54 9.12 -11.54
C ILE A 13 -16.13 10.29 -12.32
N GLY A 14 -16.78 9.99 -13.44
CA GLY A 14 -17.45 11.00 -14.26
C GLY A 14 -18.90 11.26 -13.85
N ASN A 15 -19.55 10.32 -13.16
CA ASN A 15 -20.97 10.38 -12.80
C ASN A 15 -21.21 9.69 -11.44
N ARG A 16 -22.19 10.17 -10.66
CA ARG A 16 -22.54 9.65 -9.33
C ARG A 16 -23.09 8.21 -9.38
N GLU A 17 -23.81 7.87 -10.44
CA GLU A 17 -24.38 6.52 -10.67
C GLU A 17 -23.30 5.42 -10.74
N VAL A 18 -22.06 5.80 -11.07
CA VAL A 18 -20.90 4.88 -11.07
C VAL A 18 -20.62 4.32 -9.67
N LEU A 19 -21.01 5.03 -8.61
CA LEU A 19 -20.83 4.57 -7.23
C LEU A 19 -21.72 3.39 -6.88
N ASP A 20 -22.94 3.36 -7.43
CA ASP A 20 -23.90 2.27 -7.23
C ASP A 20 -23.44 0.99 -7.94
N LEU A 21 -22.84 1.14 -9.12
CA LEU A 21 -22.31 0.03 -9.90
C LEU A 21 -21.05 -0.60 -9.29
N LEU A 22 -20.27 0.16 -8.52
CA LEU A 22 -18.97 -0.26 -8.01
C LEU A 22 -18.99 -0.72 -6.55
N ASP A 23 -20.19 -0.89 -5.98
CA ASP A 23 -20.42 -1.37 -4.61
C ASP A 23 -19.49 -0.71 -3.58
N VAL A 24 -19.33 0.61 -3.71
CA VAL A 24 -18.41 1.39 -2.88
C VAL A 24 -18.99 1.50 -1.48
N ALA A 25 -18.19 1.13 -0.48
CA ALA A 25 -18.56 1.27 0.93
C ALA A 25 -19.06 2.69 1.27
N ASP A 26 -19.97 2.79 2.22
CA ASP A 26 -20.70 4.02 2.56
C ASP A 26 -19.80 5.22 2.86
N HIS A 27 -18.69 5.00 3.58
CA HIS A 27 -17.81 6.09 3.98
C HIS A 27 -17.04 6.69 2.78
N PRO A 28 -16.31 5.90 1.95
CA PRO A 28 -15.74 6.40 0.71
C PRO A 28 -16.76 7.04 -0.24
N ARG A 29 -17.96 6.45 -0.38
CA ARG A 29 -19.06 7.01 -1.18
C ARG A 29 -19.40 8.44 -0.73
N ARG A 30 -19.64 8.64 0.57
CA ARG A 30 -19.92 9.98 1.13
C ARG A 30 -18.83 11.00 0.85
N LEU A 31 -17.55 10.59 0.91
CA LEU A 31 -16.43 11.47 0.61
C LEU A 31 -16.37 11.86 -0.87
N ILE A 32 -16.66 10.92 -1.77
CA ILE A 32 -16.73 11.17 -3.21
C ILE A 32 -17.87 12.15 -3.51
N GLU A 33 -19.05 11.90 -2.96
CA GLU A 33 -20.23 12.77 -3.15
C GLU A 33 -19.96 14.19 -2.66
N ALA A 34 -19.36 14.34 -1.47
CA ALA A 34 -18.95 15.65 -0.98
C ALA A 34 -17.96 16.36 -1.91
N CYS A 35 -17.06 15.63 -2.60
CA CYS A 35 -16.18 16.24 -3.59
C CYS A 35 -16.94 16.75 -4.82
N LEU A 36 -17.99 16.05 -5.25
CA LEU A 36 -18.85 16.48 -6.36
C LEU A 36 -19.68 17.71 -5.97
N ASP A 37 -20.25 17.73 -4.77
CA ASP A 37 -21.06 18.84 -4.26
C ASP A 37 -20.24 20.13 -4.04
N LEU A 38 -18.98 19.99 -3.61
CA LEU A 38 -18.10 21.13 -3.35
C LEU A 38 -17.39 21.65 -4.60
N ALA A 39 -17.32 20.87 -5.68
CA ALA A 39 -16.60 21.26 -6.89
C ALA A 39 -17.05 22.61 -7.49
N PRO A 40 -18.36 22.94 -7.57
CA PRO A 40 -18.81 24.24 -8.08
C PRO A 40 -18.40 25.42 -7.20
N LEU A 41 -18.23 25.21 -5.89
CA LEU A 41 -17.82 26.25 -4.94
C LEU A 41 -16.31 26.52 -4.99
N TYR A 42 -15.53 25.56 -5.51
CA TYR A 42 -14.07 25.61 -5.54
C TYR A 42 -13.51 25.18 -6.91
N PRO A 43 -13.76 25.94 -7.98
CA PRO A 43 -13.43 25.54 -9.36
C PRO A 43 -11.93 25.25 -9.56
N ASP A 44 -11.05 25.99 -8.86
CA ASP A 44 -9.60 25.83 -8.98
C ASP A 44 -9.04 24.57 -8.30
N ARG A 45 -9.85 23.90 -7.47
CA ARG A 45 -9.40 22.75 -6.66
C ARG A 45 -9.51 21.43 -7.41
N LYS A 46 -10.19 21.39 -8.55
CA LYS A 46 -10.37 20.19 -9.39
C LYS A 46 -10.90 18.98 -8.61
N LEU A 47 -11.83 19.20 -7.66
CA LEU A 47 -12.33 18.16 -6.74
C LEU A 47 -12.95 16.97 -7.50
N THR A 48 -13.73 17.22 -8.55
CA THR A 48 -14.29 16.17 -9.43
C THR A 48 -13.21 15.31 -10.07
N ALA A 49 -12.12 15.92 -10.57
CA ALA A 49 -11.05 15.19 -11.24
C ALA A 49 -10.32 14.20 -10.30
N TRP A 50 -10.34 14.48 -8.99
CA TRP A 50 -9.68 13.69 -7.96
C TRP A 50 -10.66 12.99 -7.02
N ALA A 51 -11.96 12.95 -7.34
CA ALA A 51 -12.97 12.38 -6.47
C ALA A 51 -12.72 10.89 -6.17
N HIS A 52 -12.23 10.13 -7.16
CA HIS A 52 -11.77 8.74 -7.00
C HIS A 52 -10.62 8.57 -5.99
N MET A 53 -9.83 9.61 -5.75
CA MET A 53 -8.83 9.68 -4.68
C MET A 53 -9.34 10.48 -3.47
N LEU A 54 -10.66 10.50 -3.25
CA LEU A 54 -11.33 11.22 -2.17
C LEU A 54 -11.05 12.73 -2.17
N GLY A 55 -10.83 13.32 -3.35
CA GLY A 55 -10.55 14.74 -3.55
C GLY A 55 -9.08 15.13 -3.33
N PHE A 56 -8.20 14.18 -2.99
CA PHE A 56 -6.80 14.44 -2.72
C PHE A 56 -5.87 13.90 -3.82
N ARG A 57 -4.91 14.72 -4.24
CA ARG A 57 -3.91 14.37 -5.28
C ARG A 57 -2.82 13.41 -4.74
N GLY A 58 -3.21 12.26 -4.21
CA GLY A 58 -2.31 11.24 -3.66
C GLY A 58 -2.01 11.34 -2.15
N HIS A 59 -2.69 12.24 -1.42
CA HIS A 59 -2.53 12.39 0.04
C HIS A 59 -3.88 12.34 0.75
N PHE A 60 -4.31 11.15 1.17
CA PHE A 60 -5.60 10.94 1.86
C PHE A 60 -5.76 11.68 3.20
N SER A 61 -4.69 12.26 3.73
CA SER A 61 -4.69 13.00 4.99
C SER A 61 -4.11 14.40 4.78
N THR A 62 -4.82 15.43 5.21
CA THR A 62 -4.24 16.78 5.32
C THR A 62 -3.55 16.95 6.67
N LYS A 63 -2.43 17.68 6.68
CA LYS A 63 -1.72 18.10 7.91
C LYS A 63 -2.12 19.52 8.33
N SER A 64 -3.35 19.97 8.04
CA SER A 64 -3.82 21.30 8.45
C SER A 64 -3.93 21.39 9.97
N ARG A 65 -3.31 22.39 10.61
CA ARG A 65 -3.48 22.62 12.06
C ARG A 65 -4.88 23.09 12.43
N ARG A 66 -5.55 23.82 11.52
CA ARG A 66 -6.87 24.43 11.75
C ARG A 66 -8.03 23.48 11.41
N TYR A 67 -7.80 22.55 10.49
CA TYR A 67 -8.86 21.74 9.89
C TYR A 67 -8.62 20.22 10.02
N SER A 68 -7.50 19.80 10.63
CA SER A 68 -7.21 18.38 10.89
C SER A 68 -7.12 18.13 12.39
N THR A 69 -7.44 16.91 12.80
CA THR A 69 -7.25 16.43 14.18
C THR A 69 -5.90 15.73 14.32
N THR A 70 -5.52 15.38 15.54
CA THR A 70 -4.27 14.67 15.78
C THR A 70 -4.43 13.18 15.48
N LEU A 71 -3.34 12.53 15.04
CA LEU A 71 -3.33 11.07 14.90
C LEU A 71 -3.58 10.35 16.24
N GLY A 72 -3.21 10.98 17.37
CA GLY A 72 -3.50 10.46 18.70
C GLY A 72 -5.01 10.37 18.94
N THR A 73 -5.74 11.45 18.68
CA THR A 73 -7.20 11.50 18.79
C THR A 73 -7.88 10.44 17.92
N LEU A 74 -7.44 10.28 16.65
CA LEU A 74 -8.02 9.27 15.75
C LEU A 74 -7.73 7.83 16.21
N ARG A 75 -6.55 7.57 16.79
CA ARG A 75 -6.24 6.25 17.36
C ARG A 75 -7.10 5.96 18.57
N GLN A 76 -7.32 6.95 19.44
CA GLN A 76 -8.17 6.79 20.62
C GLN A 76 -9.62 6.49 20.22
N ILE A 77 -10.21 7.28 19.32
CA ILE A 77 -11.57 7.05 18.81
C ILE A 77 -11.72 5.62 18.23
N ARG A 78 -10.71 5.13 17.51
CA ARG A 78 -10.73 3.76 16.97
C ARG A 78 -10.67 2.71 18.08
N ALA A 79 -9.85 2.92 19.10
CA ALA A 79 -9.77 2.03 20.25
C ALA A 79 -11.10 1.99 21.02
N ASP A 80 -11.70 3.15 21.27
CA ASP A 80 -12.99 3.26 21.97
C ASP A 80 -14.11 2.57 21.19
N TYR A 81 -14.17 2.79 19.87
CA TYR A 81 -15.13 2.11 18.99
C TYR A 81 -14.96 0.59 19.01
N ARG A 82 -13.71 0.09 18.95
CA ARG A 82 -13.43 -1.35 19.05
C ARG A 82 -13.81 -1.92 20.41
N ALA A 83 -13.47 -1.24 21.49
CA ALA A 83 -13.85 -1.63 22.85
C ALA A 83 -15.38 -1.67 23.03
N ALA A 84 -16.11 -0.73 22.43
CA ALA A 84 -17.57 -0.73 22.43
C ALA A 84 -18.16 -1.89 21.61
N GLN A 85 -17.55 -2.25 20.48
CA GLN A 85 -17.96 -3.40 19.66
C GLN A 85 -17.63 -4.75 20.31
N GLU A 86 -16.52 -4.83 21.04
CA GLU A 86 -16.06 -6.03 21.77
C GLU A 86 -16.74 -6.19 23.13
N ARG A 87 -17.54 -5.20 23.56
CA ARG A 87 -18.41 -5.29 24.73
C ARG A 87 -19.63 -6.14 24.39
N VAL A 88 -19.37 -7.40 24.09
CA VAL A 88 -20.36 -8.48 24.12
C VAL A 88 -20.75 -8.65 25.59
N ASP A 89 -22.02 -8.96 25.86
CA ASP A 89 -22.46 -9.42 27.19
C ASP A 89 -21.74 -10.73 27.51
N ALA A 90 -20.49 -10.63 27.96
CA ALA A 90 -19.71 -11.74 28.42
C ALA A 90 -20.22 -12.11 29.80
N ASP A 91 -20.69 -13.35 29.93
CA ASP A 91 -20.93 -13.95 31.23
C ASP A 91 -19.66 -13.79 32.09
N PRO A 92 -19.73 -13.17 33.28
CA PRO A 92 -18.58 -12.98 34.15
C PRO A 92 -17.85 -14.29 34.52
N ASP A 93 -18.50 -15.45 34.36
CA ASP A 93 -17.91 -16.77 34.59
C ASP A 93 -17.18 -17.35 33.36
N THR A 94 -17.18 -16.68 32.20
CA THR A 94 -16.55 -17.16 30.96
C THR A 94 -15.36 -16.29 30.54
N VAL A 95 -14.17 -16.89 30.44
CA VAL A 95 -12.96 -16.21 29.94
C VAL A 95 -12.96 -16.24 28.41
N LEU A 96 -13.17 -15.07 27.78
CA LEU A 96 -13.05 -14.91 26.33
C LEU A 96 -11.57 -14.72 25.93
N VAL A 97 -10.98 -15.72 25.27
CA VAL A 97 -9.64 -15.60 24.68
C VAL A 97 -9.76 -14.93 23.31
N LEU A 98 -9.51 -13.62 23.25
CA LEU A 98 -9.63 -12.82 22.02
C LEU A 98 -8.51 -13.06 21.00
N ALA A 99 -7.34 -13.52 21.44
CA ALA A 99 -6.23 -13.88 20.55
C ALA A 99 -5.27 -14.86 21.24
N SER A 100 -5.03 -16.02 20.62
CA SER A 100 -3.98 -16.96 21.00
C SER A 100 -2.75 -16.75 20.13
N TRP A 101 -1.65 -16.28 20.72
CA TRP A 101 -0.36 -16.20 20.03
C TRP A 101 0.44 -17.47 20.35
N GLN A 102 0.85 -18.17 19.31
CA GLN A 102 1.79 -19.29 19.42
C GLN A 102 3.13 -18.90 18.81
N TYR A 103 4.20 -19.37 19.44
CA TYR A 103 5.53 -19.18 18.92
C TYR A 103 5.68 -19.89 17.57
N ALA A 104 5.86 -19.12 16.49
CA ALA A 104 5.91 -19.64 15.12
C ALA A 104 7.30 -20.14 14.68
N GLY A 105 8.33 -19.99 15.54
CA GLY A 105 9.72 -20.33 15.22
C GLY A 105 10.62 -19.12 15.01
N HIS A 106 11.92 -19.38 14.83
CA HIS A 106 12.95 -18.40 14.49
C HIS A 106 13.80 -18.87 13.30
N GLY A 107 14.27 -17.94 12.48
CA GLY A 107 15.10 -18.27 11.32
C GLY A 107 14.29 -18.90 10.18
N HIS A 108 15.01 -19.41 9.18
CA HIS A 108 14.40 -20.06 8.03
C HIS A 108 13.98 -21.49 8.37
N THR A 109 12.79 -21.88 7.93
CA THR A 109 12.48 -23.31 7.79
C THR A 109 13.48 -23.97 6.83
N PRO A 110 13.64 -25.31 6.86
CA PRO A 110 14.53 -25.98 5.90
C PRO A 110 14.22 -25.64 4.43
N GLY A 111 12.94 -25.48 4.09
CA GLY A 111 12.50 -25.07 2.75
C GLY A 111 12.87 -23.62 2.42
N GLU A 112 12.64 -22.70 3.35
CA GLU A 112 13.03 -21.29 3.19
C GLU A 112 14.55 -21.12 3.11
N ALA A 113 15.31 -21.93 3.85
CA ALA A 113 16.77 -21.91 3.82
C ALA A 113 17.28 -22.38 2.45
N ALA A 114 16.69 -23.44 1.89
CA ALA A 114 17.01 -23.91 0.53
C ALA A 114 16.65 -22.87 -0.53
N LEU A 115 15.51 -22.18 -0.38
CA LEU A 115 15.10 -21.11 -1.28
C LEU A 115 16.07 -19.91 -1.20
N ALA A 116 16.39 -19.44 0.01
CA ALA A 116 17.34 -18.36 0.24
C ALA A 116 18.73 -18.67 -0.32
N ALA A 117 19.20 -19.91 -0.15
CA ALA A 117 20.47 -20.36 -0.72
C ALA A 117 20.44 -20.36 -2.26
N THR A 118 19.31 -20.71 -2.87
CA THR A 118 19.14 -20.70 -4.32
C THR A 118 19.15 -19.28 -4.88
N ILE A 119 18.46 -18.34 -4.23
CA ILE A 119 18.47 -16.92 -4.58
C ILE A 119 19.90 -16.36 -4.47
N SER A 120 20.60 -16.67 -3.36
CA SER A 120 21.98 -16.24 -3.13
C SER A 120 22.92 -16.72 -4.25
N ARG A 121 22.83 -18.01 -4.62
CA ARG A 121 23.61 -18.57 -5.74
C ARG A 121 23.29 -17.87 -7.07
N GLY A 122 22.00 -17.63 -7.36
CA GLY A 122 21.60 -16.92 -8.58
C GLY A 122 22.18 -15.50 -8.67
N ILE A 123 22.17 -14.77 -7.56
CA ILE A 123 22.77 -13.43 -7.48
C ILE A 123 24.29 -13.49 -7.71
N GLN A 124 24.98 -14.48 -7.11
CA GLN A 124 26.42 -14.66 -7.27
C GLN A 124 26.80 -14.99 -8.72
N LEU A 125 26.08 -15.93 -9.34
CA LEU A 125 26.28 -16.33 -10.73
C LEU A 125 26.04 -15.14 -11.67
N ASN A 126 24.92 -14.43 -11.52
CA ASN A 126 24.64 -13.25 -12.34
C ASN A 126 25.75 -12.20 -12.25
N ARG A 127 26.33 -11.99 -11.05
CA ARG A 127 27.46 -11.07 -10.86
C ARG A 127 28.75 -11.57 -11.51
N GLN A 128 29.01 -12.87 -11.50
CA GLN A 128 30.17 -13.46 -12.17
C GLN A 128 30.02 -13.35 -13.69
N THR A 129 28.89 -13.79 -14.24
CA THR A 129 28.58 -13.70 -15.67
C THR A 129 28.64 -12.26 -16.18
N ALA A 130 28.10 -11.29 -15.43
CA ALA A 130 28.19 -9.88 -15.81
C ALA A 130 29.63 -9.35 -15.84
N ARG A 131 30.51 -9.82 -14.93
CA ARG A 131 31.94 -9.44 -14.92
C ARG A 131 32.70 -10.07 -16.08
N GLU A 132 32.43 -11.34 -16.38
CA GLU A 132 33.03 -12.05 -17.52
C GLU A 132 32.64 -11.38 -18.84
N ALA A 133 31.35 -11.12 -19.06
CA ALA A 133 30.86 -10.43 -20.24
C ALA A 133 31.46 -9.02 -20.42
N LEU A 134 31.63 -8.26 -19.32
CA LEU A 134 32.29 -6.95 -19.37
C LEU A 134 33.77 -7.07 -19.74
N ARG A 135 34.47 -8.10 -19.22
CA ARG A 135 35.89 -8.33 -19.52
C ARG A 135 36.07 -8.70 -21.00
N ASP A 136 35.21 -9.53 -21.54
CA ASP A 136 35.26 -9.94 -22.95
C ASP A 136 34.99 -8.75 -23.89
N GLN A 137 34.09 -7.85 -23.52
CA GLN A 137 33.84 -6.60 -24.28
C GLN A 137 35.02 -5.61 -24.24
N LEU A 138 35.87 -5.68 -23.21
CA LEU A 138 37.03 -4.79 -23.05
C LEU A 138 38.33 -5.41 -23.55
N ALA A 139 38.31 -6.65 -24.03
CA ALA A 139 39.46 -7.28 -24.67
C ALA A 139 39.70 -6.59 -26.03
N PRO A 140 40.88 -6.00 -26.29
CA PRO A 140 41.15 -5.35 -27.57
C PRO A 140 41.14 -6.38 -28.70
N GLU A 141 40.36 -6.12 -29.76
CA GLU A 141 40.51 -6.77 -31.06
C GLU A 141 41.97 -6.61 -31.49
N ALA A 142 42.73 -7.71 -31.49
CA ALA A 142 44.12 -7.70 -31.94
C ALA A 142 44.14 -7.35 -33.44
N PRO A 143 44.92 -6.35 -33.89
CA PRO A 143 44.95 -6.01 -35.31
C PRO A 143 45.59 -7.16 -36.10
N GLU A 144 44.77 -7.85 -36.91
CA GLU A 144 45.24 -8.79 -37.91
C GLU A 144 46.07 -8.06 -38.97
N GLY A 145 47.34 -8.45 -39.10
CA GLY A 145 48.12 -8.27 -40.32
C GLY A 145 49.04 -7.06 -40.35
N ALA A 146 50.26 -7.24 -39.84
CA ALA A 146 51.43 -6.51 -40.34
C ALA A 146 52.64 -7.45 -40.35
N ALA A 147 52.71 -8.29 -41.39
CA ALA A 147 53.95 -8.95 -41.79
C ALA A 147 54.18 -8.62 -43.28
N ALA A 148 55.18 -7.78 -43.53
CA ALA A 148 55.87 -7.63 -44.81
C ALA A 148 57.36 -7.52 -44.52
#